data_AF-A0A2E0R3J2-F1
#
_entry.id   AF-A0A2E0R3J2-F1
#
_cell.length_a   1.000
_cell.length_b   1.000
_cell.length_c   1.000
_cell.angle_alpha   90.00
_cell.angle_beta   90.00
_cell.angle_gamma   90.00
#
_symmetry.space_group_name_H-M   'P 1'
#
loop_
_entity.id
_entity.type
_entity.pdbx_description
1 polymer ?
#
loop_
_entity_poly.entity_id
_entity_poly.type
_entity_poly.pdbx_seq_one_letter_code
_entity_poly.pdbx_strand_id
1 'polypeptide(L)'
;MRRNLGVDARESRRALNLLWSALRYIMWVPRWGTLLYLMSVETQNLPEFEDIVETMSYLPDMDAKYQFLIDLSKRLAPLGDGEQTDDYRVWGCQSMVWIVPFRDEENPEALRFRGKSDSVLVSGIIATVLSLYQGKSPEEILKLDAQPELKRLDLESHLSPTRRNGLMGMIERIREYAVAAIEQGA
;
A
#
# COMPACT_ATOMS: atom_id res chain seq x y z
N MET A 1 -57.44 21.97 -3.78
CA MET A 1 -56.85 20.69 -3.33
C MET A 1 -55.34 20.82 -3.33
N ARG A 2 -54.71 21.05 -2.18
CA ARG A 2 -53.24 21.00 -2.03
C ARG A 2 -52.85 19.58 -1.61
N ARG A 3 -52.05 18.87 -2.41
CA ARG A 3 -51.41 17.61 -2.02
C ARG A 3 -50.15 17.94 -1.23
N ASN A 4 -50.05 17.38 -0.01
CA ASN A 4 -48.84 17.39 0.81
C ASN A 4 -47.78 16.50 0.15
N LEU A 5 -46.61 17.06 -0.17
CA LEU A 5 -45.38 16.31 -0.40
C LEU A 5 -44.58 16.36 0.91
N GLY A 6 -44.75 15.34 1.76
CA GLY A 6 -43.91 15.13 2.93
C GLY A 6 -42.59 14.51 2.46
N VAL A 7 -41.54 15.32 2.43
CA VAL A 7 -40.17 14.83 2.23
C VAL A 7 -39.73 14.12 3.51
N ASP A 8 -39.36 12.84 3.40
CA ASP A 8 -38.93 11.99 4.51
C ASP A 8 -37.59 12.51 5.09
N ALA A 9 -37.62 12.88 6.38
CA ALA A 9 -36.47 13.40 7.10
C ALA A 9 -35.30 12.38 7.22
N ARG A 10 -35.52 11.09 6.92
CA ARG A 10 -34.45 10.09 6.81
C ARG A 10 -33.67 10.18 5.50
N GLU A 11 -34.33 10.59 4.41
CA GLU A 11 -33.73 10.74 3.08
C GLU A 11 -32.86 12.01 3.01
N SER A 12 -33.30 13.08 3.68
CA SER A 12 -32.53 14.33 3.79
C SER A 12 -31.22 14.17 4.58
N ARG A 13 -31.15 13.26 5.56
CA ARG A 13 -29.91 12.98 6.32
C ARG A 13 -28.88 12.18 5.52
N ARG A 14 -29.30 11.34 4.57
CA ARG A 14 -28.38 10.61 3.67
C ARG A 14 -27.76 11.54 2.62
N ALA A 15 -28.55 12.46 2.05
CA ALA A 15 -28.04 13.46 1.11
C ALA A 15 -27.07 14.45 1.79
N LEU A 16 -27.35 14.87 3.03
CA LEU A 16 -26.46 15.74 3.80
C LEU A 16 -25.15 15.07 4.21
N ASN A 17 -25.16 13.76 4.51
CA ASN A 17 -23.92 13.02 4.82
C ASN A 17 -23.03 12.78 3.60
N LEU A 18 -23.61 12.59 2.40
CA LEU A 18 -22.86 12.47 1.14
C LEU A 18 -22.25 13.80 0.67
N LEU A 19 -22.92 14.91 0.95
CA LEU A 19 -22.37 16.25 0.73
C LEU A 19 -21.27 16.60 1.75
N TRP A 20 -21.35 16.08 2.98
CA TRP A 20 -20.32 16.26 4.00
C TRP A 20 -19.06 15.41 3.78
N SER A 21 -19.15 14.24 3.14
CA SER A 21 -17.98 13.45 2.75
C SER A 21 -17.28 13.98 1.50
N ALA A 22 -18.02 14.55 0.53
CA ALA A 22 -17.45 15.10 -0.69
C ALA A 22 -16.79 16.49 -0.52
N LEU A 23 -17.26 17.33 0.41
CA LEU A 23 -16.71 18.67 0.63
C LEU A 23 -15.49 18.72 1.58
N ARG A 24 -15.17 17.61 2.25
CA ARG A 24 -14.03 17.53 3.17
C ARG A 24 -12.67 17.40 2.45
N TYR A 25 -12.69 17.16 1.14
CA TYR A 25 -11.50 17.00 0.30
C TYR A 25 -11.11 18.23 -0.53
N ILE A 26 -11.95 19.27 -0.61
CA ILE A 26 -11.74 20.36 -1.60
C ILE A 26 -11.47 21.75 -0.96
N MET A 27 -11.71 21.95 0.34
CA MET A 27 -11.60 23.31 0.94
C MET A 27 -10.59 23.48 2.08
N TRP A 28 -9.80 22.47 2.44
CA TRP A 28 -8.80 22.60 3.51
C TRP A 28 -7.41 22.13 3.06
N VAL A 29 -6.89 22.75 2.01
CA VAL A 29 -5.44 22.71 1.75
C VAL A 29 -4.95 24.16 1.74
N PRO A 30 -4.34 24.67 2.83
CA PRO A 30 -3.71 25.98 2.78
C PRO A 30 -2.64 25.95 1.69
N ARG A 31 -2.60 26.99 0.85
CA ARG A 31 -1.77 27.11 -0.38
C ARG A 31 -0.24 26.95 -0.17
N TRP A 32 0.20 26.77 1.07
CA TRP A 32 1.58 26.52 1.47
C TRP A 32 1.87 25.03 1.74
N GLY A 33 0.86 24.21 2.04
CA GLY A 33 1.00 22.79 2.33
C GLY A 33 1.17 21.91 1.08
N THR A 34 0.64 22.34 -0.06
CA THR A 34 0.77 21.61 -1.32
C THR A 34 2.21 21.57 -1.80
N LEU A 35 3.00 22.63 -1.60
CA LEU A 35 4.41 22.64 -2.01
C LEU A 35 5.28 21.69 -1.17
N LEU A 36 5.02 21.58 0.14
CA LEU A 36 5.76 20.66 1.02
C LEU A 36 5.30 19.20 0.88
N TYR A 37 4.01 19.00 0.61
CA TYR A 37 3.46 17.69 0.25
C TYR A 37 4.01 17.20 -1.09
N LEU A 38 4.00 18.05 -2.12
CA LEU A 38 4.61 17.79 -3.44
C LEU A 38 6.12 17.53 -3.35
N MET A 39 6.84 18.17 -2.42
CA MET A 39 8.27 17.91 -2.21
C MET A 39 8.58 16.64 -1.40
N SER A 40 7.60 16.03 -0.72
CA SER A 40 7.79 14.76 0.02
C SER A 40 7.42 13.51 -0.78
N VAL A 41 6.78 13.67 -1.95
CA VAL A 41 6.64 12.62 -2.97
C VAL A 41 7.95 12.52 -3.79
N GLU A 42 9.10 12.70 -3.13
CA GLU A 42 10.39 12.29 -3.67
C GLU A 42 10.39 10.76 -3.73
N THR A 43 9.85 10.27 -4.86
CA THR A 43 10.12 9.00 -5.51
C THR A 43 10.74 7.93 -4.61
N GLN A 44 9.87 7.13 -3.99
CA GLN A 44 10.25 5.83 -3.45
C GLN A 44 10.93 5.01 -4.56
N ASN A 45 12.28 5.00 -4.57
CA ASN A 45 13.08 4.33 -5.59
C ASN A 45 13.52 2.96 -5.08
N LEU A 46 12.60 2.00 -5.14
CA LEU A 46 12.94 0.61 -4.90
C LEU A 46 13.60 0.02 -6.15
N PRO A 47 14.57 -0.90 -6.00
CA PRO A 47 15.05 -1.68 -7.12
C PRO A 47 13.92 -2.52 -7.72
N GLU A 48 14.06 -2.86 -9.01
CA GLU A 48 13.15 -3.77 -9.68
C GLU A 48 13.14 -5.13 -8.96
N PHE A 49 12.00 -5.82 -8.99
CA PHE A 49 11.87 -7.10 -8.29
C PHE A 49 12.91 -8.13 -8.77
N GLU A 50 13.21 -8.14 -10.07
CA GLU A 50 14.22 -9.02 -10.66
C GLU A 50 15.63 -8.75 -10.11
N ASP A 51 16.00 -7.48 -9.91
CA ASP A 51 17.29 -7.12 -9.32
C ASP A 51 17.40 -7.59 -7.85
N ILE A 52 16.29 -7.55 -7.11
CA ILE A 52 16.21 -8.08 -5.74
C ILE A 52 16.41 -9.59 -5.75
N VAL A 53 15.73 -10.32 -6.64
CA VAL A 53 15.87 -11.78 -6.77
C VAL A 53 17.30 -12.15 -7.15
N GLU A 54 17.87 -11.47 -8.13
CA GLU A 54 19.25 -11.67 -8.56
C GLU A 54 20.21 -11.43 -7.39
N THR A 55 20.08 -10.29 -6.69
CA THR A 55 20.92 -9.97 -5.53
C THR A 55 20.81 -11.05 -4.46
N MET A 56 19.58 -11.45 -4.07
CA MET A 56 19.34 -12.50 -3.07
C MET A 56 20.01 -13.83 -3.42
N SER A 57 20.09 -14.16 -4.72
CA SER A 57 20.68 -15.41 -5.20
C SER A 57 22.21 -15.48 -5.04
N TYR A 58 22.89 -14.33 -5.02
CA TYR A 58 24.34 -14.25 -4.83
C TYR A 58 24.78 -14.13 -3.37
N LEU A 59 23.84 -13.87 -2.44
CA LEU A 59 24.17 -13.71 -1.04
C LEU A 59 24.55 -15.07 -0.41
N PRO A 60 25.69 -15.15 0.30
CA PRO A 60 26.29 -16.42 0.69
C PRO A 60 25.56 -17.12 1.84
N ASP A 61 24.83 -16.37 2.66
CA ASP A 61 24.17 -16.86 3.87
C ASP A 61 22.96 -16.00 4.27
N MET A 62 22.28 -16.43 5.34
CA MET A 62 21.07 -15.78 5.84
C MET A 62 21.33 -14.43 6.48
N ASP A 63 22.49 -14.23 7.10
CA ASP A 63 22.82 -12.95 7.75
C ASP A 63 22.99 -11.87 6.68
N ALA A 64 23.64 -12.20 5.56
CA ALA A 64 23.74 -11.34 4.40
C ALA A 64 22.37 -11.02 3.78
N LYS A 65 21.48 -12.03 3.64
CA LYS A 65 20.09 -11.81 3.17
C LYS A 65 19.30 -10.89 4.10
N TYR A 66 19.42 -11.05 5.42
CA TYR A 66 18.76 -10.16 6.38
C TYR A 66 19.33 -8.75 6.35
N GLN A 67 20.65 -8.59 6.22
CA GLN A 67 21.26 -7.28 6.06
C GLN A 67 20.77 -6.58 4.79
N PHE A 68 20.63 -7.33 3.68
CA PHE A 68 20.07 -6.78 2.45
C PHE A 68 18.60 -6.34 2.61
N LEU A 69 17.76 -7.12 3.30
CA LEU A 69 16.39 -6.69 3.64
C LEU A 69 16.38 -5.41 4.49
N ILE A 70 17.27 -5.31 5.48
CA ILE A 70 17.41 -4.11 6.30
C ILE A 70 17.81 -2.91 5.42
N ASP A 71 18.70 -3.10 4.44
CA ASP A 71 19.09 -2.02 3.53
C ASP A 71 17.97 -1.62 2.56
N LEU A 72 17.16 -2.58 2.10
CA LEU A 72 15.93 -2.29 1.35
C LEU A 72 14.92 -1.49 2.17
N SER A 73 14.81 -1.76 3.48
CA SER A 73 13.89 -1.03 4.36
C SER A 73 14.15 0.48 4.39
N LYS A 74 15.41 0.90 4.21
CA LYS A 74 15.83 2.30 4.21
C LYS A 74 15.39 3.05 2.95
N ARG A 75 14.97 2.33 1.90
CA ARG A 75 14.50 2.89 0.62
C ARG A 75 13.00 3.14 0.59
N LEU A 76 12.27 2.67 1.60
CA LEU A 76 10.84 2.94 1.73
C LEU A 76 10.61 4.42 2.03
N ALA A 77 9.70 5.03 1.28
CA ALA A 77 9.30 6.40 1.58
C ALA A 77 8.56 6.44 2.92
N PRO A 78 8.78 7.48 3.74
CA PRO A 78 8.11 7.59 5.03
C PRO A 78 6.60 7.68 4.85
N LEU A 79 5.87 7.15 5.83
CA LEU A 79 4.46 7.45 6.02
C LEU A 79 4.32 8.74 6.83
N GLY A 80 3.50 9.66 6.34
CA GLY A 80 3.17 10.92 7.00
C GLY A 80 2.29 10.74 8.23
N ASP A 81 2.08 11.84 8.92
CA ASP A 81 1.26 11.89 10.12
C ASP A 81 -0.20 11.56 9.77
N GLY A 82 -0.76 10.57 10.48
CA GLY A 82 -2.14 10.12 10.26
C GLY A 82 -2.31 9.04 9.18
N GLU A 83 -1.24 8.52 8.59
CA GLU A 83 -1.31 7.40 7.64
C GLU A 83 -1.12 6.02 8.31
N GLN A 84 -0.68 6.00 9.57
CA GLN A 84 -0.58 4.77 10.38
C GLN A 84 -1.90 4.51 11.12
N THR A 85 -2.99 4.36 10.36
CA THR A 85 -4.35 4.10 10.88
C THR A 85 -4.79 2.66 10.63
N ASP A 86 -5.88 2.23 11.27
CA ASP A 86 -6.45 0.90 11.02
C ASP A 86 -6.97 0.75 9.58
N ASP A 87 -7.31 1.85 8.90
CA ASP A 87 -7.72 1.83 7.49
C ASP A 87 -6.59 1.36 6.57
N TYR A 88 -5.32 1.64 6.90
CA TYR A 88 -4.17 1.20 6.09
C TYR A 88 -3.45 -0.02 6.66
N ARG A 89 -3.96 -0.57 7.76
CA ARG A 89 -3.31 -1.64 8.50
C ARG A 89 -3.43 -2.98 7.79
N VAL A 90 -2.36 -3.75 7.84
CA VAL A 90 -2.34 -5.16 7.46
C VAL A 90 -2.53 -6.02 8.71
N TRP A 91 -3.57 -6.85 8.70
CA TRP A 91 -3.87 -7.77 9.79
C TRP A 91 -3.15 -9.11 9.59
N GLY A 92 -2.95 -9.88 10.68
CA GLY A 92 -2.28 -11.18 10.63
C GLY A 92 -0.74 -11.14 10.71
N CYS A 93 -0.15 -9.94 10.73
CA CYS A 93 1.26 -9.75 11.06
C CYS A 93 1.46 -9.71 12.59
N GLN A 94 2.56 -10.30 13.09
CA GLN A 94 2.98 -10.11 14.49
C GLN A 94 3.43 -8.68 14.75
N SER A 95 4.15 -8.10 13.80
CA SER A 95 4.50 -6.68 13.75
C SER A 95 3.34 -5.85 13.25
N MET A 96 3.24 -4.60 13.67
CA MET A 96 2.34 -3.66 13.02
C MET A 96 2.86 -3.34 11.62
N VAL A 97 1.96 -3.37 10.65
CA VAL A 97 2.27 -3.14 9.23
C VAL A 97 1.18 -2.25 8.64
N TRP A 98 1.59 -1.25 7.86
CA TRP A 98 0.71 -0.38 7.10
C TRP A 98 1.15 -0.37 5.64
N ILE A 99 0.18 -0.43 4.72
CA ILE A 99 0.37 -0.26 3.29
C ILE A 99 -0.62 0.81 2.83
N VAL A 100 -0.10 1.88 2.23
CA VAL A 100 -0.87 3.06 1.82
C VAL A 100 -0.82 3.16 0.29
N PRO A 101 -1.96 3.03 -0.41
CA PRO A 101 -2.00 3.22 -1.85
C PRO A 101 -1.94 4.70 -2.19
N PHE A 102 -1.32 5.04 -3.31
CA PHE A 102 -1.37 6.37 -3.89
C PHE A 102 -1.39 6.27 -5.42
N ARG A 103 -1.96 7.30 -6.07
CA ARG A 103 -1.99 7.38 -7.53
C ARG A 103 -0.64 7.85 -8.04
N ASP A 104 -0.18 7.22 -9.12
CA ASP A 104 0.96 7.71 -9.88
C ASP A 104 0.50 8.88 -10.78
N GLU A 105 1.14 10.04 -10.63
CA GLU A 105 0.81 11.24 -11.41
C GLU A 105 1.26 11.11 -12.88
N GLU A 106 2.30 10.32 -13.14
CA GLU A 106 2.86 10.09 -14.47
C GLU A 106 2.15 8.92 -15.19
N ASN A 107 1.65 7.95 -14.42
CA ASN A 107 0.88 6.82 -14.93
C ASN A 107 -0.43 6.61 -14.12
N PRO A 108 -1.53 7.30 -14.46
CA PRO A 108 -2.79 7.22 -13.73
C PRO A 108 -3.44 5.82 -13.67
N GLU A 109 -3.04 4.92 -14.57
CA GLU A 109 -3.54 3.53 -14.61
C GLU A 109 -2.78 2.62 -13.64
N ALA A 110 -1.61 3.04 -13.17
CA ALA A 110 -0.80 2.29 -12.23
C ALA A 110 -1.17 2.58 -10.76
N LEU A 111 -1.14 1.54 -9.95
CA LEU A 111 -1.16 1.67 -8.50
C LEU A 111 0.27 1.67 -7.94
N ARG A 112 0.50 2.59 -7.01
CA ARG A 112 1.71 2.62 -6.20
C ARG A 112 1.35 2.54 -4.72
N PHE A 113 2.34 2.12 -3.94
CA PHE A 113 2.17 1.86 -2.52
C PHE A 113 3.38 2.37 -1.75
N ARG A 114 3.12 2.91 -0.56
CA ARG A 114 4.12 3.08 0.49
C ARG A 114 3.82 2.11 1.61
N GLY A 115 4.81 1.78 2.41
CA GLY A 115 4.59 0.89 3.53
C GLY A 115 5.56 1.11 4.68
N LYS A 116 5.15 0.67 5.86
CA LYS A 116 5.92 0.78 7.09
C LYS A 116 5.60 -0.37 8.03
N SER A 117 6.59 -0.74 8.84
CA SER A 117 6.40 -1.63 9.98
C SER A 117 7.10 -1.07 11.22
N ASP A 118 6.70 -1.54 12.40
CA ASP A 118 7.45 -1.35 13.65
C ASP A 118 8.74 -2.18 13.71
N SER A 119 8.92 -3.13 12.79
CA SER A 119 10.11 -3.96 12.67
C SER A 119 10.88 -3.66 11.39
N VAL A 120 12.16 -3.32 11.53
CA VAL A 120 13.05 -3.00 10.39
C VAL A 120 13.14 -4.16 9.40
N LEU A 121 13.24 -5.41 9.89
CA LEU A 121 13.28 -6.58 9.03
C LEU A 121 11.97 -6.75 8.25
N VAL A 122 10.82 -6.53 8.91
CA VAL A 122 9.51 -6.60 8.25
C VAL A 122 9.36 -5.47 7.24
N SER A 123 9.88 -4.27 7.51
CA SER A 123 9.99 -3.21 6.51
C SER A 123 10.83 -3.61 5.29
N GLY A 124 11.89 -4.39 5.47
CA GLY A 124 12.62 -4.98 4.36
C GLY A 124 11.75 -5.92 3.50
N ILE A 125 10.95 -6.77 4.15
CA ILE A 125 10.00 -7.66 3.46
C ILE A 125 8.94 -6.83 2.73
N ILE A 126 8.41 -5.77 3.36
CA ILE A 126 7.48 -4.84 2.70
C ILE A 126 8.11 -4.29 1.42
N ALA A 127 9.36 -3.82 1.47
CA ALA A 127 10.05 -3.32 0.27
C ALA A 127 10.07 -4.36 -0.86
N THR A 128 10.37 -5.63 -0.58
CA THR A 128 10.35 -6.69 -1.61
C THR A 128 8.97 -6.90 -2.22
N VAL A 129 7.92 -6.86 -1.40
CA VAL A 129 6.52 -7.01 -1.85
C VAL A 129 6.11 -5.80 -2.68
N LEU A 130 6.47 -4.59 -2.24
CA LEU A 130 6.16 -3.38 -2.99
C LEU A 130 6.89 -3.34 -4.32
N SER A 131 8.15 -3.80 -4.41
CA SER A 131 8.85 -3.93 -5.69
C SER A 131 8.15 -4.89 -6.66
N LEU A 132 7.51 -5.96 -6.17
CA LEU A 132 6.77 -6.89 -7.01
C LEU A 132 5.52 -6.25 -7.65
N TYR A 133 4.89 -5.29 -6.97
CA TYR A 133 3.58 -4.76 -7.37
C TYR A 133 3.57 -3.31 -7.84
N GLN A 134 4.58 -2.51 -7.52
CA GLN A 134 4.59 -1.09 -7.90
C GLN A 134 4.55 -0.90 -9.41
N GLY A 135 3.79 0.11 -9.86
CA GLY A 135 3.72 0.48 -11.27
C GLY A 135 2.77 -0.41 -12.09
N LYS A 136 2.11 -1.39 -11.46
CA LYS A 136 1.14 -2.27 -12.12
C LYS A 136 -0.27 -1.72 -12.07
N SER A 137 -1.06 -2.01 -13.10
CA SER A 137 -2.49 -1.73 -13.09
C SER A 137 -3.22 -2.61 -12.06
N PRO A 138 -4.41 -2.21 -11.59
CA PRO A 138 -5.24 -3.06 -10.74
C PRO A 138 -5.47 -4.47 -11.32
N GLU A 139 -5.70 -4.60 -12.62
CA GLU A 139 -5.90 -5.88 -13.30
C GLU A 139 -4.63 -6.73 -13.32
N GLU A 140 -3.47 -6.11 -13.54
CA GLU A 140 -2.18 -6.79 -13.48
C GLU A 140 -1.88 -7.31 -12.07
N ILE A 141 -2.15 -6.50 -11.03
CA ILE A 141 -2.01 -6.90 -9.62
C ILE A 141 -2.87 -8.12 -9.32
N LEU A 142 -4.11 -8.14 -9.80
CA LEU A 142 -5.05 -9.24 -9.55
C LEU A 142 -4.69 -10.52 -10.31
N LYS A 143 -4.09 -10.40 -11.50
CA LYS A 143 -3.62 -11.52 -12.32
C LYS A 143 -2.28 -12.10 -11.87
N LEU A 144 -1.45 -11.30 -11.19
CA LEU A 144 -0.13 -11.73 -10.74
C LEU A 144 -0.24 -12.82 -9.65
N ASP A 145 0.38 -13.96 -9.91
CA ASP A 145 0.58 -15.02 -8.92
C ASP A 145 1.88 -14.76 -8.15
N ALA A 146 1.77 -14.27 -6.92
CA ALA A 146 2.93 -13.89 -6.12
C ALA A 146 3.64 -15.08 -5.45
N GLN A 147 2.99 -16.22 -5.27
CA GLN A 147 3.62 -17.38 -4.63
C GLN A 147 4.89 -17.87 -5.34
N PRO A 148 4.89 -18.13 -6.67
CA PRO A 148 6.10 -18.54 -7.36
C PRO A 148 7.18 -17.46 -7.30
N GLU A 149 6.82 -16.18 -7.36
CA GLU A 149 7.77 -15.07 -7.31
C GLU A 149 8.46 -14.96 -5.94
N LEU A 150 7.70 -15.05 -4.85
CA LEU A 150 8.25 -14.96 -3.50
C LEU A 150 9.12 -16.17 -3.13
N LYS A 151 8.85 -17.35 -3.73
CA LYS A 151 9.74 -18.52 -3.60
C LYS A 151 11.12 -18.27 -4.20
N ARG A 152 11.24 -17.45 -5.25
CA ARG A 152 12.54 -17.12 -5.87
C ARG A 152 13.45 -16.33 -4.93
N LEU A 153 12.88 -15.61 -3.97
CA LEU A 153 13.64 -14.89 -2.94
C LEU A 153 14.25 -15.83 -1.89
N ASP A 154 13.82 -17.10 -1.84
CA ASP A 154 14.24 -18.09 -0.83
C ASP A 154 14.13 -17.55 0.61
N LEU A 155 13.07 -16.78 0.86
CA LEU A 155 12.78 -16.23 2.19
C LEU A 155 11.88 -17.18 2.99
N GLU A 156 10.88 -17.78 2.35
CA GLU A 156 9.84 -18.58 3.03
C GLU A 156 10.39 -19.80 3.77
N SER A 157 11.49 -20.39 3.28
CA SER A 157 12.21 -21.51 3.89
C SER A 157 12.81 -21.16 5.25
N HIS A 158 13.08 -19.87 5.49
CA HIS A 158 13.73 -19.35 6.69
C HIS A 158 12.85 -18.43 7.54
N LEU A 159 11.65 -18.08 7.06
CA LEU A 159 10.67 -17.34 7.83
C LEU A 159 9.91 -18.29 8.77
N SER A 160 9.79 -17.90 10.04
CA SER A 160 8.84 -18.54 10.97
C SER A 160 7.43 -18.55 10.37
N PRO A 161 6.56 -19.53 10.71
CA PRO A 161 5.19 -19.58 10.22
C PRO A 161 4.43 -18.24 10.33
N THR A 162 4.61 -17.53 11.45
CA THR A 162 3.99 -16.21 11.69
C THR A 162 4.43 -15.14 10.68
N ARG A 163 5.71 -15.12 10.30
CA ARG A 163 6.23 -14.16 9.31
C ARG A 163 5.73 -14.48 7.90
N ARG A 164 5.57 -15.76 7.56
CA ARG A 164 4.93 -16.18 6.29
C ARG A 164 3.48 -15.74 6.21
N ASN A 165 2.72 -15.89 7.29
CA ASN A 165 1.32 -15.40 7.33
C ASN A 165 1.27 -13.88 7.16
N GLY A 166 2.20 -13.14 7.77
CA GLY A 166 2.29 -11.70 7.59
C GLY A 166 2.57 -11.28 6.14
N LEU A 167 3.49 -11.98 5.46
CA LEU A 167 3.77 -11.77 4.03
C LEU A 167 2.52 -11.97 3.17
N MET A 168 1.76 -13.05 3.41
CA MET A 168 0.50 -13.28 2.69
C MET A 168 -0.53 -12.19 2.97
N GLY A 169 -0.64 -11.70 4.21
CA GLY A 169 -1.53 -10.58 4.54
C GLY A 169 -1.18 -9.28 3.80
N MET A 170 0.11 -9.01 3.55
CA MET A 170 0.53 -7.85 2.75
C MET A 170 0.05 -7.97 1.29
N ILE A 171 0.17 -9.16 0.70
CA ILE A 171 -0.29 -9.45 -0.66
C ILE A 171 -1.81 -9.28 -0.76
N GLU A 172 -2.55 -9.85 0.20
CA GLU A 172 -4.00 -9.72 0.26
C GLU A 172 -4.42 -8.25 0.34
N ARG A 173 -3.77 -7.45 1.21
CA ARG A 173 -4.04 -6.01 1.32
C ARG A 173 -3.83 -5.25 0.01
N ILE A 174 -2.75 -5.55 -0.72
CA ILE A 174 -2.48 -4.94 -2.03
C ILE A 174 -3.57 -5.31 -3.05
N ARG A 175 -4.00 -6.58 -3.05
CA ARG A 175 -5.08 -7.05 -3.93
C ARG A 175 -6.42 -6.40 -3.59
N GLU A 176 -6.72 -6.18 -2.31
CA GLU A 176 -7.91 -5.43 -1.89
C GLU A 176 -7.91 -4.00 -2.44
N TYR A 177 -6.77 -3.31 -2.42
CA TYR A 177 -6.65 -1.97 -3.02
C TYR A 177 -6.87 -2.00 -4.54
N ALA A 178 -6.38 -3.04 -5.22
CA ALA A 178 -6.63 -3.22 -6.65
C ALA A 178 -8.12 -3.43 -6.94
N VAL A 179 -8.83 -4.26 -6.17
CA VAL A 179 -10.29 -4.42 -6.30
C VAL A 179 -11.01 -3.08 -6.10
N ALA A 180 -10.69 -2.37 -5.02
CA ALA A 180 -11.32 -1.08 -4.71
C ALA A 180 -11.04 -0.03 -5.79
N ALA A 181 -9.86 -0.03 -6.41
CA ALA A 181 -9.53 0.88 -7.50
C ALA A 181 -10.37 0.62 -8.76
N ILE A 182 -10.62 -0.65 -9.10
CA ILE A 182 -11.51 -1.04 -10.22
C ILE A 182 -12.94 -0.58 -9.92
N GLU A 183 -13.45 -0.80 -8.70
CA GLU A 183 -14.81 -0.43 -8.31
C GLU A 183 -15.04 1.09 -8.28
N GLN A 184 -14.00 1.88 -7.99
CA GLN A 184 -14.08 3.35 -7.99
C GLN A 184 -13.88 3.98 -9.39
N GLY A 185 -13.35 3.22 -10.35
CA GLY A 185 -13.16 3.62 -11.74
C GLY A 185 -14.27 3.15 -12.70
N ALA A 186 -15.22 2.35 -12.22
CA ALA A 186 -16.37 1.82 -12.97
C ALA A 186 -17.66 2.66 -12.81
#